data_AF-A0A0A2FW83-F1
#
_entry.id   AF-A0A0A2FW83-F1
#
_cell.length_a   1.000
_cell.length_b   1.000
_cell.length_c   1.000
_cell.angle_alpha   90.00
_cell.angle_beta   90.00
_cell.angle_gamma   90.00
#
_symmetry.space_group_name_H-M   'P 1'
#
loop_
_entity.id
_entity.type
_entity.pdbx_description
1 polymer ?
#
loop_
_entity_poly.entity_id
_entity_poly.type
_entity_poly.pdbx_seq_one_letter_code
_entity_poly.pdbx_strand_id
1 'polypeptide(L)'
;MIESIQITTFHNAELLNFMIDEVKDARTLGKNEIIPTLDELDKVLAVFKKGIAMNKASEYSAKVAALDAVRGEAFRNFMGCIQGETYRPEENHREAARRLIILLKPYRNLNRKSYRNETELMYKLVEVLRSDKYASDVQTVKVTAWIDKMDEANKAFDQLFDLRDNTEGERPIINNREVRHRIKLHYSRLFEIIGALLVLHPDKPLEGFVGRHNERVAKMKTLFALRASIGTKSIQAKRAVLRSLASDLGWPLPAGQQDYEFFAGTRILHPAERRWYCLGKKDDMITLVPYKAKKKPSSSSSSNTAIELPDLPSLPPSQPDDDTTGGSSEQGSGGGGL
;
A
#
# COMPACT_ATOMS: atom_id res chain seq x y z
N MET A 1 -4.42 -26.55 33.38
CA MET A 1 -4.75 -26.60 31.93
C MET A 1 -4.14 -25.37 31.27
N ILE A 2 -3.46 -25.53 30.13
CA ILE A 2 -2.88 -24.40 29.38
C ILE A 2 -3.97 -23.81 28.50
N GLU A 3 -4.24 -22.51 28.62
CA GLU A 3 -5.24 -21.84 27.79
C GLU A 3 -4.75 -21.59 26.37
N SER A 4 -5.65 -21.75 25.39
CA SER A 4 -5.37 -21.39 24.00
C SER A 4 -5.90 -20.01 23.64
N ILE A 5 -5.26 -19.39 22.64
CA ILE A 5 -5.66 -18.09 22.09
C ILE A 5 -5.55 -18.06 20.57
N GLN A 6 -6.51 -17.38 19.93
CA GLN A 6 -6.57 -17.24 18.47
C GLN A 6 -5.64 -16.11 18.00
N ILE A 7 -4.46 -16.47 17.48
CA ILE A 7 -3.44 -15.51 16.99
C ILE A 7 -3.95 -14.61 15.86
N THR A 8 -4.93 -15.07 15.07
CA THR A 8 -5.51 -14.32 13.94
C THR A 8 -6.21 -13.03 14.37
N THR A 9 -6.81 -13.02 15.57
CA THR A 9 -7.66 -11.93 16.11
C THR A 9 -6.85 -10.73 16.61
N PHE A 10 -5.57 -10.91 16.88
CA PHE A 10 -4.69 -9.82 17.32
C PHE A 10 -4.51 -8.78 16.21
N HIS A 11 -4.30 -7.52 16.59
CA HIS A 11 -3.63 -6.56 15.71
C HIS A 11 -2.13 -6.83 15.69
N ASN A 12 -1.42 -6.32 14.67
CA ASN A 12 0.01 -6.62 14.49
C ASN A 12 0.89 -6.21 15.68
N ALA A 13 0.67 -5.01 16.25
CA ALA A 13 1.41 -4.53 17.40
C ALA A 13 1.08 -5.32 18.68
N GLU A 14 -0.19 -5.69 18.87
CA GLU A 14 -0.62 -6.51 20.01
C GLU A 14 0.01 -7.90 19.95
N LEU A 15 0.01 -8.53 18.77
CA LEU A 15 0.64 -9.83 18.57
C LEU A 15 2.15 -9.77 18.85
N LEU A 16 2.84 -8.75 18.34
CA LEU A 16 4.27 -8.62 18.56
C LEU A 16 4.60 -8.49 20.06
N ASN A 17 3.90 -7.62 20.78
CA ASN A 17 4.13 -7.43 22.22
C ASN A 17 3.81 -8.69 23.02
N PHE A 18 2.66 -9.32 22.74
CA PHE A 18 2.26 -10.57 23.39
C PHE A 18 3.33 -11.66 23.20
N MET A 19 3.83 -11.83 21.97
CA MET A 19 4.83 -12.85 21.68
C MET A 19 6.20 -12.54 22.32
N ILE A 20 6.62 -11.27 22.38
CA ILE A 20 7.85 -10.87 23.07
C ILE A 20 7.75 -11.20 24.57
N ASP A 21 6.62 -10.91 25.20
CA ASP A 21 6.40 -11.20 26.62
C ASP A 21 6.41 -12.71 26.89
N GLU A 22 5.76 -13.51 26.03
CA GLU A 22 5.76 -14.97 26.12
C GLU A 22 7.15 -15.57 25.96
N VAL A 23 7.92 -15.14 24.94
CA VAL A 23 9.30 -15.63 24.71
C VAL A 23 10.20 -15.26 25.88
N LYS A 24 10.10 -14.02 26.37
CA LYS A 24 10.90 -13.54 27.49
C LYS A 24 10.63 -14.36 28.75
N ASP A 25 9.36 -14.62 29.05
CA ASP A 25 8.95 -15.41 30.21
C ASP A 25 9.37 -16.89 30.05
N ALA A 26 9.19 -17.48 28.86
CA ALA A 26 9.59 -18.87 28.59
C ALA A 26 11.10 -19.08 28.72
N ARG A 27 11.93 -18.10 28.31
CA ARG A 27 13.40 -18.17 28.49
C ARG A 27 13.81 -18.23 29.96
N THR A 28 13.03 -17.68 30.89
CA THR A 28 13.35 -17.76 32.33
C THR A 28 13.29 -19.17 32.89
N LEU A 29 12.60 -20.10 32.20
CA LEU A 29 12.52 -21.50 32.60
C LEU A 29 13.85 -22.24 32.45
N GLY A 30 14.76 -21.77 31.58
CA GLY A 30 16.08 -22.37 31.37
C GLY A 30 16.05 -23.84 30.90
N LYS A 31 14.94 -24.29 30.30
CA LYS A 31 14.75 -25.68 29.84
C LYS A 31 15.32 -25.88 28.43
N ASN A 32 16.19 -26.87 28.26
CA ASN A 32 16.89 -27.10 26.99
C ASN A 32 15.94 -27.50 25.85
N GLU A 33 14.81 -28.12 26.17
CA GLU A 33 13.82 -28.63 25.23
C GLU A 33 13.07 -27.52 24.48
N ILE A 34 12.93 -26.34 25.09
CA ILE A 34 12.22 -25.20 24.50
C ILE A 34 13.15 -24.19 23.82
N ILE A 35 14.46 -24.19 24.13
CA ILE A 35 15.44 -23.22 23.59
C ILE A 35 15.42 -23.19 22.05
N PRO A 36 15.45 -24.33 21.32
CA PRO A 36 15.44 -24.31 19.86
C PRO A 36 14.18 -23.63 19.28
N THR A 37 13.02 -23.90 19.88
CA THR A 37 11.74 -23.29 19.45
C THR A 37 11.72 -21.79 19.76
N LEU A 38 12.29 -21.36 20.88
CA LEU A 38 12.41 -19.93 21.23
C LEU A 38 13.34 -19.18 20.28
N ASP A 39 14.45 -19.79 19.88
CA ASP A 39 15.40 -19.19 18.93
C ASP A 39 14.80 -19.04 17.53
N GLU A 40 14.03 -20.03 17.07
CA GLU A 40 13.25 -19.93 15.83
C GLU A 40 12.20 -18.84 15.93
N LEU A 41 11.49 -18.77 17.06
CA LEU A 41 10.45 -17.77 17.27
C LEU A 41 11.03 -16.35 17.28
N ASP A 42 12.20 -16.13 17.88
CA ASP A 42 12.90 -14.84 17.83
C ASP A 42 13.27 -14.42 16.41
N LYS A 43 13.77 -15.36 15.59
CA LYS A 43 14.04 -15.10 14.17
C LYS A 43 12.78 -14.66 13.44
N VAL A 44 11.66 -15.36 13.66
CA VAL A 44 10.38 -15.03 13.01
C VAL A 44 9.83 -13.69 13.52
N LEU A 45 9.94 -13.40 14.82
CA LEU A 45 9.51 -12.13 15.41
C LEU A 45 10.36 -10.95 14.92
N ALA A 46 11.66 -11.15 14.68
CA ALA A 46 12.52 -10.14 14.07
C ALA A 46 12.06 -9.78 12.64
N VAL A 47 11.71 -10.79 11.84
CA VAL A 47 11.12 -10.58 10.50
C VAL A 47 9.77 -9.89 10.61
N PHE A 48 8.92 -10.29 11.56
CA PHE A 48 7.61 -9.69 11.78
C PHE A 48 7.72 -8.21 12.17
N LYS A 49 8.63 -7.88 13.08
CA LYS A 49 8.91 -6.49 13.50
C LYS A 49 9.35 -5.63 12.32
N LYS A 50 10.25 -6.14 11.47
CA LYS A 50 10.64 -5.47 10.22
C LYS A 50 9.43 -5.29 9.30
N GLY A 51 8.63 -6.33 9.09
CA GLY A 51 7.43 -6.26 8.25
C GLY A 51 6.37 -5.28 8.76
N ILE A 52 6.23 -5.09 10.07
CA ILE A 52 5.36 -4.07 10.67
C ILE A 52 5.92 -2.66 10.42
N ALA A 53 7.23 -2.47 10.58
CA ALA A 53 7.88 -1.18 10.36
C ALA A 53 7.77 -0.74 8.89
N MET A 54 7.89 -1.68 7.94
CA MET A 54 7.74 -1.42 6.51
C MET A 54 6.31 -1.03 6.10
N ASN A 55 5.30 -1.53 6.84
CA ASN A 55 3.89 -1.19 6.61
C ASN A 55 3.48 0.18 7.21
N LYS A 56 4.32 0.81 8.03
CA LYS A 56 4.11 2.21 8.39
C LYS A 56 4.46 3.03 7.15
N ALA A 57 3.55 3.95 6.76
CA ALA A 57 3.71 4.83 5.61
C ALA A 57 5.17 5.29 5.49
N SER A 58 5.80 4.92 4.38
CA SER A 58 7.21 5.23 4.11
C SER A 58 7.42 6.72 4.41
N GLU A 59 8.37 7.09 5.27
CA GLU A 59 8.69 8.50 5.51
C GLU A 59 8.94 9.24 4.18
N TYR A 60 9.46 8.50 3.20
CA TYR A 60 9.62 8.96 1.83
C TYR A 60 8.30 9.30 1.14
N SER A 61 7.20 8.55 1.36
CA SER A 61 5.89 8.90 0.77
C SER A 61 5.39 10.25 1.27
N ALA A 62 5.58 10.55 2.56
CA ALA A 62 5.19 11.84 3.13
C ALA A 62 6.07 12.98 2.60
N LYS A 63 7.40 12.78 2.54
CA LYS A 63 8.34 13.77 2.00
C LYS A 63 8.12 14.01 0.50
N VAL A 64 7.86 12.97 -0.29
CA VAL A 64 7.53 13.08 -1.72
C VAL A 64 6.23 13.87 -1.91
N ALA A 65 5.19 13.60 -1.12
CA ALA A 65 3.94 14.37 -1.18
C ALA A 65 4.13 15.85 -0.81
N ALA A 66 5.01 16.16 0.15
CA ALA A 66 5.32 17.54 0.52
C ALA A 66 6.07 18.27 -0.61
N LEU A 67 7.09 17.65 -1.21
CA LEU A 67 7.81 18.24 -2.35
C LEU A 67 6.91 18.38 -3.59
N ASP A 68 6.02 17.42 -3.84
CA ASP A 68 5.02 17.51 -4.89
C ASP A 68 4.09 18.72 -4.70
N ALA A 69 3.66 18.98 -3.46
CA ALA A 69 2.86 20.14 -3.12
C ALA A 69 3.61 21.47 -3.39
N VAL A 70 4.87 21.57 -2.96
CA VAL A 70 5.72 22.74 -3.23
C VAL A 70 5.91 22.95 -4.73
N ARG A 71 6.17 21.87 -5.48
CA ARG A 71 6.31 21.89 -6.94
C ARG A 71 5.04 22.39 -7.63
N GLY A 72 3.89 21.85 -7.24
CA GLY A 72 2.59 22.27 -7.76
C GLY A 72 2.24 23.72 -7.39
N GLU A 73 2.68 24.19 -6.21
CA GLU A 73 2.52 25.58 -5.79
C GLU A 73 3.41 26.54 -6.60
N ALA A 74 4.68 26.19 -6.83
CA ALA A 74 5.57 26.99 -7.67
C ALA A 74 5.00 27.18 -9.08
N PHE A 75 4.49 26.10 -9.70
CA PHE A 75 3.85 26.17 -11.01
C PHE A 75 2.58 27.03 -11.00
N ARG A 76 1.75 26.92 -9.94
CA ARG A 76 0.52 27.72 -9.79
C ARG A 76 0.83 29.21 -9.64
N ASN A 77 1.84 29.56 -8.84
CA ASN A 77 2.27 30.94 -8.62
C ASN A 77 2.83 31.54 -9.90
N PHE A 78 3.67 30.79 -10.62
CA PHE A 78 4.18 31.18 -11.94
C PHE A 78 3.05 31.47 -12.94
N MET A 79 2.07 30.57 -13.06
CA MET A 79 0.88 30.78 -13.91
C MET A 79 0.08 32.02 -13.48
N GLY A 80 -0.10 32.22 -12.17
CA GLY A 80 -0.82 33.37 -11.62
C GLY A 80 -0.14 34.70 -11.95
N CYS A 81 1.20 34.78 -11.88
CA CYS A 81 1.95 35.97 -12.26
C CYS A 81 1.77 36.34 -13.73
N ILE A 82 1.85 35.36 -14.63
CA ILE A 82 1.65 35.60 -16.08
C ILE A 82 0.20 36.04 -16.36
N GLN A 83 -0.78 35.42 -15.70
CA GLN A 83 -2.18 35.84 -15.83
C GLN A 83 -2.39 37.27 -15.35
N GLY A 84 -1.80 37.66 -14.22
CA GLY A 84 -1.87 39.03 -13.70
C GLY A 84 -1.37 40.07 -14.68
N GLU A 85 -0.26 39.78 -15.37
CA GLU A 85 0.35 40.69 -16.36
C GLU A 85 -0.50 40.90 -17.62
N THR A 86 -1.53 40.08 -17.86
CA THR A 86 -2.49 40.34 -18.95
C THR A 86 -3.47 41.49 -18.70
N TYR A 87 -3.61 41.91 -17.43
CA TYR A 87 -4.51 42.99 -17.02
C TYR A 87 -3.79 44.34 -16.86
N ARG A 88 -2.48 44.36 -17.13
CA ARG A 88 -1.66 45.56 -16.97
C ARG A 88 -2.03 46.64 -18.00
N PRO A 89 -1.93 47.94 -17.68
CA PRO A 89 -2.18 49.02 -18.63
C PRO A 89 -1.21 49.06 -19.82
N GLU A 90 0.05 48.63 -19.63
CA GLU A 90 1.11 48.65 -20.63
C GLU A 90 0.92 47.55 -21.70
N GLU A 91 0.79 47.91 -22.98
CA GLU A 91 0.52 46.94 -24.07
C GLU A 91 1.65 45.91 -24.24
N ASN A 92 2.92 46.36 -24.15
CA ASN A 92 4.09 45.47 -24.29
C ASN A 92 4.06 44.30 -23.29
N HIS A 93 3.64 44.57 -22.06
CA HIS A 93 3.48 43.56 -21.02
C HIS A 93 2.33 42.60 -21.32
N ARG A 94 1.18 43.12 -21.76
CA ARG A 94 0.02 42.30 -22.12
C ARG A 94 0.31 41.35 -23.27
N GLU A 95 0.97 41.83 -24.32
CA GLU A 95 1.31 41.02 -25.48
C GLU A 95 2.31 39.91 -25.14
N ALA A 96 3.35 40.23 -24.38
CA ALA A 96 4.32 39.25 -23.87
C ALA A 96 3.62 38.19 -23.00
N ALA A 97 2.75 38.60 -22.06
CA ALA A 97 1.98 37.68 -21.24
C ALA A 97 1.02 36.80 -22.05
N ARG A 98 0.36 37.34 -23.08
CA ARG A 98 -0.50 36.55 -24.00
C ARG A 98 0.30 35.51 -24.77
N ARG A 99 1.49 35.85 -25.28
CA ARG A 99 2.39 34.89 -25.95
C ARG A 99 2.79 33.75 -25.01
N LEU A 100 3.16 34.07 -23.76
CA LEU A 100 3.47 33.07 -22.74
C LEU A 100 2.27 32.19 -22.37
N ILE A 101 1.05 32.74 -22.27
CA ILE A 101 -0.16 31.93 -22.00
C ILE A 101 -0.41 30.91 -23.12
N ILE A 102 -0.20 31.29 -24.38
CA ILE A 102 -0.36 30.37 -25.51
C ILE A 102 0.65 29.22 -25.39
N LEU A 103 1.91 29.54 -25.07
CA LEU A 103 2.96 28.56 -24.81
C LEU A 103 2.60 27.58 -23.68
N LEU A 104 1.87 28.05 -22.66
CA LEU A 104 1.55 27.26 -21.46
C LEU A 104 0.34 26.32 -21.63
N LYS A 105 -0.43 26.45 -22.71
CA LYS A 105 -1.60 25.58 -22.97
C LYS A 105 -1.31 24.07 -22.91
N PRO A 106 -0.20 23.55 -23.47
CA PRO A 106 0.13 22.12 -23.41
C PRO A 106 0.51 21.64 -22.00
N TYR A 107 0.95 22.55 -21.15
CA TYR A 107 1.36 22.30 -19.76
C TYR A 107 0.21 22.49 -18.76
N ARG A 108 -1.03 22.62 -19.24
CA ARG A 108 -2.19 22.73 -18.35
C ARG A 108 -2.48 21.39 -17.68
N ASN A 109 -2.73 21.42 -16.37
CA ASN A 109 -3.02 20.24 -15.54
C ASN A 109 -1.84 19.24 -15.41
N LEU A 110 -0.60 19.74 -15.29
CA LEU A 110 0.58 18.89 -15.02
C LEU A 110 0.37 17.96 -13.82
N ASN A 111 -0.27 18.47 -12.76
CA ASN A 111 -0.64 17.74 -11.55
C ASN A 111 -1.60 16.55 -11.75
N ARG A 112 -2.18 16.37 -12.94
CA ARG A 112 -3.03 15.20 -13.27
C ARG A 112 -2.26 14.09 -13.99
N LYS A 113 -0.99 14.32 -14.33
CA LYS A 113 -0.12 13.34 -14.99
C LYS A 113 0.60 12.49 -13.93
N SER A 114 1.24 11.41 -14.38
CA SER A 114 2.14 10.66 -13.50
C SER A 114 3.33 11.53 -13.10
N TYR A 115 3.91 11.26 -11.93
CA TYR A 115 5.03 12.03 -11.39
C TYR A 115 6.21 12.14 -12.35
N ARG A 116 6.54 11.07 -13.07
CA ARG A 116 7.62 11.06 -14.06
C ARG A 116 7.30 11.94 -15.27
N ASN A 117 6.08 11.86 -15.79
CA ASN A 117 5.64 12.69 -16.91
C ASN A 117 5.56 14.18 -16.53
N GLU A 118 5.11 14.48 -15.31
CA GLU A 118 5.09 15.86 -14.80
C GLU A 118 6.52 16.42 -14.70
N THR A 119 7.45 15.64 -14.17
CA THR A 119 8.86 16.03 -14.02
C THR A 119 9.51 16.33 -15.36
N GLU A 120 9.35 15.45 -16.35
CA GLU A 120 9.87 15.66 -17.70
C GLU A 120 9.27 16.88 -18.40
N LEU A 121 7.95 17.09 -18.25
CA LEU A 121 7.29 18.23 -18.85
C LEU A 121 7.68 19.54 -18.18
N MET A 122 7.95 19.54 -16.87
CA MET A 122 8.47 20.72 -16.18
C MET A 122 9.89 21.07 -16.66
N TYR A 123 10.78 20.10 -16.87
CA TYR A 123 12.10 20.38 -17.47
C TYR A 123 11.97 20.98 -18.87
N LYS A 124 11.13 20.38 -19.73
CA LYS A 124 10.85 20.92 -21.07
C LYS A 124 10.27 22.33 -21.01
N LEU A 125 9.39 22.61 -20.05
CA LEU A 125 8.85 23.94 -19.87
C LEU A 125 9.93 24.96 -19.49
N VAL A 126 10.80 24.63 -18.53
CA VAL A 126 11.92 25.49 -18.12
C VAL A 126 12.85 25.77 -19.31
N GLU A 127 13.18 24.74 -20.08
CA GLU A 127 14.03 24.88 -21.28
C GLU A 127 13.40 25.81 -22.31
N VAL A 128 12.11 25.62 -22.64
CA VAL A 128 11.41 26.46 -23.61
C VAL A 128 11.30 27.91 -23.11
N LEU A 129 11.05 28.14 -21.82
CA LEU A 129 10.99 29.49 -21.26
C LEU A 129 12.35 30.19 -21.24
N ARG A 130 13.44 29.43 -21.12
CA ARG A 130 14.82 29.94 -21.18
C ARG A 130 15.35 30.06 -22.61
N SER A 131 14.63 29.56 -23.62
CA SER A 131 15.04 29.68 -25.02
C SER A 131 15.01 31.13 -25.51
N ASP A 132 15.87 31.45 -26.49
CA ASP A 132 15.98 32.78 -27.09
C ASP A 132 14.64 33.31 -27.63
N LYS A 133 13.73 32.39 -28.00
CA LYS A 133 12.40 32.72 -28.51
C LYS A 133 11.49 33.38 -27.48
N TYR A 134 11.64 33.05 -26.19
CA TYR A 134 10.77 33.54 -25.12
C TYR A 134 11.51 34.29 -24.01
N ALA A 135 12.84 34.32 -24.03
CA ALA A 135 13.66 35.01 -23.03
C ALA A 135 13.31 36.50 -22.90
N SER A 136 13.04 37.20 -24.02
CA SER A 136 12.63 38.61 -24.02
C SER A 136 11.25 38.82 -23.38
N ASP A 137 10.30 37.93 -23.66
CA ASP A 137 8.96 37.95 -23.06
C ASP A 137 9.03 37.66 -21.55
N VAL A 138 9.84 36.68 -21.13
CA VAL A 138 10.08 36.34 -19.72
C VAL A 138 10.69 37.53 -18.96
N GLN A 139 11.65 38.23 -19.56
CA GLN A 139 12.30 39.39 -18.96
C GLN A 139 11.35 40.58 -18.86
N THR A 140 10.50 40.78 -19.87
CA THR A 140 9.45 41.81 -19.87
C THR A 140 8.44 41.58 -18.74
N VAL A 141 7.98 40.34 -18.57
CA VAL A 141 6.99 39.94 -17.56
C VAL A 141 7.63 39.75 -16.16
N LYS A 142 8.98 39.78 -16.07
CA LYS A 142 9.76 39.66 -14.82
C LYS A 142 9.49 38.36 -14.03
N VAL A 143 9.31 37.24 -14.73
CA VAL A 143 8.99 35.94 -14.11
C VAL A 143 10.18 35.00 -13.93
N THR A 144 11.41 35.45 -14.23
CA THR A 144 12.64 34.63 -14.15
C THR A 144 12.80 33.93 -12.79
N ALA A 145 12.61 34.65 -11.68
CA ALA A 145 12.72 34.08 -10.34
C ALA A 145 11.70 32.97 -10.06
N TRP A 146 10.54 32.99 -10.71
CA TRP A 146 9.54 31.92 -10.60
C TRP A 146 9.93 30.69 -11.42
N ILE A 147 10.59 30.89 -12.57
CA ILE A 147 11.13 29.80 -13.39
C ILE A 147 12.23 29.06 -12.62
N ASP A 148 13.12 29.81 -11.95
CA ASP A 148 14.21 29.23 -11.15
C ASP A 148 13.66 28.43 -9.95
N LYS A 149 12.70 28.99 -9.20
CA LYS A 149 12.00 28.27 -8.12
C LYS A 149 11.30 27.01 -8.60
N MET A 150 10.72 27.05 -9.79
CA MET A 150 10.05 25.90 -10.41
C MET A 150 11.05 24.80 -10.79
N ASP A 151 12.19 25.18 -11.37
CA ASP A 151 13.29 24.27 -11.73
C ASP A 151 13.90 23.62 -10.47
N GLU A 152 14.18 24.41 -9.43
CA GLU A 152 14.68 23.93 -8.14
C GLU A 152 13.72 22.96 -7.46
N ALA A 153 12.42 23.30 -7.41
CA ALA A 153 11.41 22.42 -6.82
C ALA A 153 11.25 21.12 -7.59
N ASN A 154 11.36 21.15 -8.93
CA ASN A 154 11.30 19.95 -9.76
C ASN A 154 12.52 19.05 -9.54
N LYS A 155 13.74 19.61 -9.50
CA LYS A 155 14.97 18.87 -9.22
C LYS A 155 14.97 18.24 -7.83
N ALA A 156 14.52 18.97 -6.82
CA ALA A 156 14.40 18.44 -5.45
C ALA A 156 13.40 17.28 -5.39
N PHE A 157 12.27 17.38 -6.10
CA PHE A 157 11.31 16.29 -6.23
C PHE A 157 11.94 15.06 -6.91
N ASP A 158 12.57 15.26 -8.07
CA ASP A 158 13.15 14.19 -8.90
C ASP A 158 14.21 13.38 -8.14
N GLN A 159 15.13 14.08 -7.45
CA GLN A 159 16.16 13.45 -6.61
C GLN A 159 15.57 12.58 -5.49
N LEU A 160 14.54 13.08 -4.80
CA LEU A 160 13.90 12.32 -3.72
C LEU A 160 13.04 11.18 -4.27
N PHE A 161 12.41 11.38 -5.43
CA PHE A 161 11.59 10.38 -6.09
C PHE A 161 12.44 9.20 -6.56
N ASP A 162 13.58 9.45 -7.19
CA ASP A 162 14.55 8.41 -7.59
C ASP A 162 15.14 7.71 -6.37
N LEU A 163 15.49 8.45 -5.31
CA LEU A 163 15.96 7.84 -4.06
C LEU A 163 14.88 6.93 -3.47
N ARG A 164 13.61 7.36 -3.46
CA ARG A 164 12.50 6.51 -3.00
C ARG A 164 12.37 5.27 -3.86
N ASP A 165 12.36 5.39 -5.19
CA ASP A 165 12.16 4.27 -6.10
C ASP A 165 13.29 3.24 -5.99
N ASN A 166 14.54 3.69 -5.83
CA ASN A 166 15.68 2.81 -5.54
C ASN A 166 15.54 2.14 -4.17
N THR A 167 15.25 2.93 -3.13
CA THR A 167 15.11 2.40 -1.76
C THR A 167 13.89 1.48 -1.62
N GLU A 168 12.80 1.72 -2.35
CA GLU A 168 11.60 0.88 -2.38
C GLU A 168 11.78 -0.36 -3.27
N GLY A 169 12.53 -0.25 -4.37
CA GLY A 169 12.92 -1.39 -5.21
C GLY A 169 13.79 -2.41 -4.46
N GLU A 170 14.63 -1.94 -3.54
CA GLU A 170 15.46 -2.78 -2.67
C GLU A 170 14.72 -3.35 -1.44
N ARG A 171 13.47 -2.93 -1.18
CA ARG A 171 12.75 -3.39 0.01
C ARG A 171 12.35 -4.86 -0.13
N PRO A 172 12.77 -5.73 0.81
CA PRO A 172 12.30 -7.10 0.81
C PRO A 172 10.78 -7.13 1.05
N ILE A 173 10.02 -7.74 0.14
CA ILE A 173 8.57 -7.89 0.29
C ILE A 173 8.30 -8.91 1.40
N ILE A 174 8.01 -8.42 2.61
CA ILE A 174 7.66 -9.29 3.74
C ILE A 174 6.16 -9.57 3.70
N ASN A 175 5.79 -10.81 3.41
CA ASN A 175 4.41 -11.26 3.54
C ASN A 175 4.05 -11.46 5.02
N ASN A 176 3.56 -10.40 5.67
CA ASN A 176 3.18 -10.44 7.08
C ASN A 176 2.12 -11.53 7.40
N ARG A 177 1.28 -11.94 6.44
CA ARG A 177 0.31 -13.03 6.67
C ARG A 177 1.03 -14.37 6.86
N GLU A 178 2.02 -14.64 6.02
CA GLU A 178 2.85 -15.84 6.13
C GLU A 178 3.67 -15.84 7.41
N VAL A 179 4.26 -14.69 7.76
CA VAL A 179 5.00 -14.54 9.02
C VAL A 179 4.09 -14.80 10.23
N ARG A 180 2.84 -14.31 10.23
CA ARG A 180 1.86 -14.63 11.31
C ARG A 180 1.52 -16.12 11.38
N HIS A 181 1.46 -16.80 10.24
CA HIS A 181 1.24 -18.25 10.21
C HIS A 181 2.41 -19.00 10.86
N ARG A 182 3.64 -18.62 10.54
CA ARG A 182 4.85 -19.17 11.17
C ARG A 182 4.90 -18.90 12.67
N ILE A 183 4.57 -17.68 13.12
CA ILE A 183 4.44 -17.36 14.55
C ILE A 183 3.48 -18.33 15.23
N LYS A 184 2.30 -18.57 14.64
CA LYS A 184 1.31 -19.51 15.17
C LYS A 184 1.88 -20.92 15.30
N LEU A 185 2.58 -21.42 14.29
CA LEU A 185 3.16 -22.76 14.29
C LEU A 185 4.17 -22.94 15.43
N HIS A 186 5.17 -22.06 15.52
CA HIS A 186 6.21 -22.16 16.56
C HIS A 186 5.63 -21.91 17.97
N TYR A 187 4.65 -21.02 18.10
CA TYR A 187 3.95 -20.81 19.37
C TYR A 187 3.16 -22.04 19.81
N SER A 188 2.39 -22.67 18.92
CA SER A 188 1.69 -23.91 19.24
C SER A 188 2.68 -25.00 19.65
N ARG A 189 3.81 -25.12 18.92
CA ARG A 189 4.87 -26.07 19.24
C ARG A 189 5.49 -25.83 20.62
N LEU A 190 5.73 -24.58 20.99
CA LEU A 190 6.25 -24.22 22.30
C LEU A 190 5.32 -24.75 23.41
N PHE A 191 4.01 -24.54 23.28
CA PHE A 191 3.05 -24.99 24.28
C PHE A 191 2.80 -26.50 24.27
N GLU A 192 2.99 -27.19 23.14
CA GLU A 192 3.03 -28.66 23.11
C GLU A 192 4.20 -29.19 23.95
N ILE A 193 5.40 -28.63 23.79
CA ILE A 193 6.59 -29.02 24.56
C ILE A 193 6.39 -28.72 26.04
N ILE A 194 5.89 -27.53 26.38
CA ILE A 194 5.60 -27.14 27.77
C ILE A 194 4.53 -28.04 28.39
N GLY A 195 3.48 -28.38 27.64
CA GLY A 195 2.47 -29.34 28.08
C GLY A 195 3.06 -30.72 28.36
N ALA A 196 3.93 -31.22 27.48
CA ALA A 196 4.63 -32.49 27.69
C ALA A 196 5.57 -32.44 28.91
N LEU A 197 6.34 -31.36 29.07
CA LEU A 197 7.20 -31.16 30.24
C LEU A 197 6.41 -31.14 31.54
N LEU A 198 5.21 -30.56 31.55
CA LEU A 198 4.36 -30.51 32.74
C LEU A 198 3.85 -31.90 33.15
N VAL A 199 3.66 -32.80 32.18
CA VAL A 199 3.24 -34.19 32.43
C VAL A 199 4.43 -35.06 32.87
N LEU A 200 5.58 -34.90 32.22
CA LEU A 200 6.76 -35.75 32.46
C LEU A 200 7.57 -35.31 33.68
N HIS A 201 7.74 -34.01 33.88
CA HIS A 201 8.60 -33.40 34.89
C HIS A 201 7.94 -32.13 35.48
N PRO A 202 6.83 -32.27 36.23
CA PRO A 202 6.17 -31.13 36.83
C PRO A 202 7.11 -30.40 37.79
N ASP A 203 7.27 -29.10 37.59
CA ASP A 203 8.03 -28.23 38.48
C ASP A 203 7.31 -26.90 38.74
N LYS A 204 7.60 -26.27 39.89
CA LYS A 204 6.99 -25.00 40.30
C LYS A 204 7.24 -23.86 39.30
N PRO A 205 8.43 -23.71 38.69
CA PRO A 205 8.66 -22.71 37.66
C PRO A 205 7.75 -22.84 36.43
N LEU A 206 7.53 -24.07 35.93
CA LEU A 206 6.68 -24.37 34.78
C LEU A 206 5.21 -24.12 35.08
N GLU A 207 4.74 -24.53 36.26
CA GLU A 207 3.39 -24.20 36.75
C GLU A 207 3.18 -22.69 36.86
N GLY A 208 4.17 -21.98 37.41
CA GLY A 208 4.15 -20.51 37.50
C GLY A 208 4.12 -19.83 36.14
N PHE A 209 4.87 -20.34 35.16
CA PHE A 209 4.82 -19.86 33.78
C PHE A 209 3.44 -20.07 33.15
N VAL A 210 2.86 -21.27 33.28
CA VAL A 210 1.50 -21.57 32.77
C VAL A 210 0.45 -20.67 33.42
N GLY A 211 0.58 -20.38 34.72
CA GLY A 211 -0.29 -19.43 35.42
C GLY A 211 -0.23 -18.03 34.82
N ARG A 212 0.99 -17.48 34.61
CA ARG A 212 1.19 -16.17 33.99
C ARG A 212 0.69 -16.13 32.55
N HIS A 213 0.92 -17.19 31.80
CA HIS A 213 0.42 -17.36 30.44
C HIS A 213 -1.12 -17.28 30.39
N ASN A 214 -1.80 -18.07 31.23
CA ASN A 214 -3.25 -18.08 31.30
C ASN A 214 -3.81 -16.70 31.66
N GLU A 215 -3.16 -15.98 32.57
CA GLU A 215 -3.54 -14.60 32.90
C GLU A 215 -3.39 -13.65 31.70
N ARG A 216 -2.29 -13.75 30.93
CA ARG A 216 -2.09 -12.96 29.70
C ARG A 216 -3.15 -13.30 28.65
N VAL A 217 -3.46 -14.59 28.46
CA VAL A 217 -4.52 -15.04 27.55
C VAL A 217 -5.90 -14.51 27.97
N ALA A 218 -6.22 -14.56 29.27
CA ALA A 218 -7.47 -14.02 29.80
C ALA A 218 -7.60 -12.51 29.53
N LYS A 219 -6.53 -11.73 29.77
CA LYS A 219 -6.49 -10.29 29.45
C LYS A 219 -6.70 -10.01 27.97
N MET A 220 -6.13 -10.83 27.07
CA MET A 220 -6.33 -10.66 25.64
C MET A 220 -7.76 -11.06 25.20
N LYS A 221 -8.33 -12.13 25.77
CA LYS A 221 -9.72 -12.55 25.51
C LYS A 221 -10.72 -11.47 25.94
N THR A 222 -10.54 -10.85 27.11
CA THR A 222 -11.41 -9.73 27.54
C THR A 222 -11.29 -8.54 26.61
N LEU A 223 -10.08 -8.23 26.14
CA LEU A 223 -9.85 -7.17 25.16
C LEU A 223 -10.52 -7.50 23.80
N PHE A 224 -10.44 -8.76 23.32
CA PHE A 224 -11.15 -9.20 22.11
C PHE A 224 -12.67 -9.10 22.26
N ALA A 225 -13.20 -9.54 23.41
CA ALA A 225 -14.62 -9.43 23.72
C ALA A 225 -15.09 -7.96 23.77
N LEU A 226 -14.28 -7.08 24.37
CA LEU A 226 -14.53 -5.64 24.39
C LEU A 226 -14.59 -5.09 22.96
N ARG A 227 -13.60 -5.41 22.10
CA ARG A 227 -13.60 -5.00 20.69
C ARG A 227 -14.83 -5.50 19.94
N ALA A 228 -15.21 -6.76 20.12
CA ALA A 228 -16.41 -7.32 19.52
C ALA A 228 -17.67 -6.58 20.00
N SER A 229 -17.77 -6.28 21.30
CA SER A 229 -18.91 -5.56 21.86
C SER A 229 -19.04 -4.12 21.35
N ILE A 230 -17.91 -3.40 21.21
CA ILE A 230 -17.87 -2.05 20.64
C ILE A 230 -18.31 -2.09 19.18
N GLY A 231 -17.83 -3.06 18.41
CA GLY A 231 -18.28 -3.31 17.04
C GLY A 231 -19.79 -3.52 16.96
N THR A 232 -20.34 -4.38 17.82
CA THR A 232 -21.79 -4.66 17.88
C THR A 232 -22.61 -3.44 18.29
N LYS A 233 -22.19 -2.67 19.30
CA LYS A 233 -22.85 -1.41 19.71
C LYS A 233 -22.85 -0.37 18.59
N SER A 234 -21.71 -0.21 17.89
CA SER A 234 -21.61 0.67 16.73
C SER A 234 -22.55 0.25 15.60
N ILE A 235 -22.64 -1.06 15.33
CA ILE A 235 -23.55 -1.63 14.33
C ILE A 235 -25.01 -1.40 14.75
N GLN A 236 -25.36 -1.61 16.01
CA GLN A 236 -26.71 -1.38 16.54
C GLN A 236 -27.10 0.11 16.43
N ALA A 237 -26.22 1.03 16.79
CA ALA A 237 -26.46 2.47 16.66
C ALA A 237 -26.72 2.88 15.20
N LYS A 238 -25.91 2.37 14.26
CA LYS A 238 -26.11 2.63 12.82
C LYS A 238 -27.42 2.03 12.31
N ARG A 239 -27.79 0.83 12.76
CA ARG A 239 -29.09 0.20 12.43
C ARG A 239 -30.27 1.02 12.96
N ALA A 240 -30.16 1.58 14.17
CA ALA A 240 -31.20 2.43 14.75
C ALA A 240 -31.45 3.69 13.90
N VAL A 241 -30.38 4.36 13.41
CA VAL A 241 -30.49 5.52 12.50
C VAL A 241 -31.11 5.12 11.15
N LEU A 242 -30.71 3.98 10.58
CA LEU A 242 -31.29 3.51 9.32
C LEU A 242 -32.78 3.14 9.50
N ARG A 243 -33.15 2.56 10.65
CA ARG A 243 -34.53 2.22 10.99
C ARG A 243 -35.39 3.46 11.16
N SER A 244 -34.92 4.48 11.87
CA SER A 244 -35.66 5.72 12.05
C SER A 244 -35.92 6.39 10.71
N LEU A 245 -34.90 6.51 9.85
CA LEU A 245 -35.04 7.11 8.52
C LEU A 245 -35.96 6.30 7.60
N ALA A 246 -35.94 4.96 7.65
CA ALA A 246 -36.87 4.13 6.88
C ALA A 246 -38.32 4.30 7.36
N SER A 247 -38.52 4.44 8.67
CA SER A 247 -39.83 4.75 9.26
C SER A 247 -40.31 6.14 8.84
N ASP A 248 -39.43 7.15 8.87
CA ASP A 248 -39.75 8.53 8.47
C ASP A 248 -40.11 8.62 6.98
N LEU A 249 -39.51 7.76 6.15
CA LEU A 249 -39.82 7.62 4.72
C LEU A 249 -41.07 6.75 4.44
N GLY A 250 -41.75 6.26 5.49
CA GLY A 250 -43.00 5.51 5.37
C GLY A 250 -42.83 4.06 4.87
N TRP A 251 -41.66 3.46 5.03
CA TRP A 251 -41.45 2.08 4.60
C TRP A 251 -42.23 1.09 5.49
N PRO A 252 -42.91 0.09 4.92
CA PRO A 252 -43.59 -0.93 5.72
C PRO A 252 -42.60 -1.95 6.30
N LEU A 253 -42.83 -2.42 7.52
CA LEU A 253 -42.10 -3.58 8.05
C LEU A 253 -42.42 -4.82 7.20
N PRO A 254 -41.42 -5.63 6.81
CA PRO A 254 -41.66 -6.87 6.08
C PRO A 254 -42.60 -7.81 6.85
N ALA A 255 -43.58 -8.40 6.15
CA ALA A 255 -44.57 -9.28 6.77
C ALA A 255 -43.89 -10.47 7.47
N GLY A 256 -44.15 -10.63 8.77
CA GLY A 256 -43.59 -11.69 9.62
C GLY A 256 -42.20 -11.42 10.19
N GLN A 257 -41.59 -10.25 9.94
CA GLN A 257 -40.30 -9.86 10.52
C GLN A 257 -40.48 -8.82 11.64
N GLN A 258 -39.70 -8.96 12.72
CA GLN A 258 -39.70 -7.98 13.83
C GLN A 258 -38.91 -6.71 13.52
N ASP A 259 -38.11 -6.71 12.44
CA ASP A 259 -37.23 -5.61 12.05
C ASP A 259 -36.89 -5.67 10.56
N TYR A 260 -36.32 -4.60 10.01
CA TYR A 260 -35.81 -4.58 8.64
C TYR A 260 -34.57 -5.47 8.48
N GLU A 261 -34.32 -5.94 7.24
CA GLU A 261 -33.09 -6.66 6.93
C GLU A 261 -31.92 -5.68 6.75
N PHE A 262 -30.83 -5.91 7.50
CA PHE A 262 -29.63 -5.07 7.47
C PHE A 262 -28.40 -5.83 7.00
N PHE A 263 -27.58 -5.19 6.14
CA PHE A 263 -26.26 -5.70 5.78
C PHE A 263 -25.15 -4.93 6.51
N ALA A 264 -24.37 -5.64 7.34
CA ALA A 264 -23.23 -5.11 8.09
C ALA A 264 -23.49 -3.81 8.90
N GLY A 265 -24.76 -3.50 9.19
CA GLY A 265 -25.19 -2.25 9.85
C GLY A 265 -25.02 -0.98 9.02
N THR A 266 -24.70 -1.08 7.73
CA THR A 266 -24.47 0.09 6.85
C THR A 266 -25.51 0.21 5.74
N ARG A 267 -26.31 -0.84 5.54
CA ARG A 267 -27.35 -0.88 4.51
C ARG A 267 -28.61 -1.50 5.08
N ILE A 268 -29.74 -1.01 4.59
CA ILE A 268 -31.08 -1.48 4.90
C ILE A 268 -31.75 -1.93 3.60
N LEU A 269 -32.42 -3.08 3.62
CA LEU A 269 -33.15 -3.60 2.45
C LEU A 269 -34.54 -2.97 2.40
N HIS A 270 -34.88 -2.38 1.25
CA HIS A 270 -36.23 -1.90 1.04
C HIS A 270 -37.21 -3.09 0.93
N PRO A 271 -38.31 -3.11 1.69
CA PRO A 271 -39.27 -4.23 1.77
C PRO A 271 -39.94 -4.56 0.43
N ALA A 272 -40.46 -3.55 -0.27
CA ALA A 272 -41.16 -3.72 -1.56
C ALA A 272 -40.20 -3.84 -2.76
N GLU A 273 -39.22 -2.91 -2.88
CA GLU A 273 -38.31 -2.88 -4.03
C GLU A 273 -37.21 -3.95 -4.01
N ARG A 274 -36.99 -4.62 -2.86
CA ARG A 274 -35.89 -5.57 -2.64
C ARG A 274 -34.52 -5.01 -3.05
N ARG A 275 -34.31 -3.70 -2.84
CA ARG A 275 -33.06 -2.98 -3.13
C ARG A 275 -32.38 -2.53 -1.85
N TRP A 276 -31.04 -2.55 -1.86
CA TRP A 276 -30.25 -2.05 -0.73
C TRP A 276 -30.17 -0.53 -0.77
N TYR A 277 -30.35 0.10 0.38
CA TYR A 277 -30.18 1.54 0.60
C TYR A 277 -29.12 1.78 1.68
N CYS A 278 -28.43 2.91 1.59
CA CYS A 278 -27.46 3.34 2.59
C CYS A 278 -27.67 4.82 2.95
N LEU A 279 -27.06 5.26 4.04
CA LEU A 279 -27.06 6.68 4.42
C LEU A 279 -26.40 7.53 3.32
N GLY A 280 -27.06 8.60 2.91
CA GLY A 280 -26.57 9.56 1.95
C GLY A 280 -27.16 10.95 2.20
N LYS A 281 -26.91 11.88 1.29
CA LYS A 281 -27.52 13.20 1.29
C LYS A 281 -28.41 13.36 0.06
N LYS A 282 -29.59 13.95 0.25
CA LYS A 282 -30.46 14.42 -0.82
C LYS A 282 -30.94 15.81 -0.43
N ASP A 283 -30.73 16.81 -1.29
CA ASP A 283 -31.09 18.21 -1.03
C ASP A 283 -30.55 18.73 0.32
N ASP A 284 -29.29 18.36 0.61
CA ASP A 284 -28.52 18.63 1.84
C ASP A 284 -29.09 18.05 3.15
N MET A 285 -30.18 17.29 3.07
CA MET A 285 -30.74 16.50 4.19
C MET A 285 -30.18 15.07 4.18
N ILE A 286 -29.87 14.55 5.37
CA ILE A 286 -29.42 13.17 5.55
C ILE A 286 -30.62 12.23 5.35
N THR A 287 -30.52 11.31 4.39
CA THR A 287 -31.61 10.38 4.04
C THR A 287 -31.08 9.05 3.51
N LEU A 288 -31.97 8.12 3.16
CA LEU A 288 -31.64 6.84 2.53
C LEU A 288 -31.53 6.99 1.02
N VAL A 289 -30.38 6.60 0.46
CA VAL A 289 -30.10 6.65 -0.98
C VAL A 289 -29.83 5.21 -1.49
N PRO A 290 -30.29 4.84 -2.70
CA PRO A 290 -30.03 3.52 -3.26
C PRO A 290 -28.53 3.20 -3.29
N TYR A 291 -28.16 2.07 -2.68
CA TYR A 291 -26.78 1.61 -2.65
C TYR A 291 -26.36 1.12 -4.04
N LYS A 292 -25.40 1.81 -4.65
CA LYS A 292 -24.71 1.36 -5.86
C LYS A 292 -23.41 0.69 -5.44
N ALA A 293 -23.28 -0.60 -5.70
CA ALA A 293 -22.01 -1.30 -5.49
C ALA A 293 -20.92 -0.59 -6.32
N LYS A 294 -19.85 -0.12 -5.66
CA LYS A 294 -18.65 0.28 -6.38
C LYS A 294 -18.16 -0.97 -7.12
N LYS A 295 -18.11 -0.93 -8.45
CA LYS A 295 -17.33 -1.91 -9.22
C LYS A 295 -15.93 -1.88 -8.61
N LYS A 296 -15.45 -3.00 -8.06
CA LYS A 296 -14.01 -3.16 -7.86
C LYS A 296 -13.38 -2.85 -9.23
N PRO A 297 -12.32 -2.03 -9.32
CA PRO A 297 -11.51 -2.07 -10.53
C PRO A 297 -11.09 -3.54 -10.65
N SER A 298 -11.56 -4.21 -11.70
CA SER A 298 -10.98 -5.48 -12.08
C SER A 298 -9.51 -5.17 -12.32
N SER A 299 -8.63 -5.81 -11.56
CA SER A 299 -7.27 -6.06 -12.02
C SER A 299 -7.39 -7.04 -13.19
N SER A 300 -7.86 -6.54 -14.32
CA SER A 300 -7.79 -7.19 -15.61
C SER A 300 -6.82 -6.36 -16.42
N SER A 301 -5.54 -6.71 -16.30
CA SER A 301 -4.57 -6.52 -17.35
C SER A 301 -5.17 -7.08 -18.64
N SER A 302 -5.70 -6.17 -19.46
CA SER A 302 -6.11 -6.43 -20.83
C SER A 302 -5.25 -5.55 -21.71
N SER A 303 -3.98 -5.94 -21.84
CA SER A 303 -3.13 -5.51 -22.94
C SER A 303 -3.67 -6.16 -24.21
N ASN A 304 -4.44 -5.42 -24.99
CA ASN A 304 -4.60 -5.69 -26.41
C ASN A 304 -4.05 -4.48 -27.16
N THR A 305 -2.77 -4.55 -27.48
CA THR A 305 -2.24 -3.90 -28.68
C THR A 305 -1.32 -4.95 -29.29
N ALA A 306 -1.77 -5.50 -30.42
CA ALA A 306 -1.02 -6.46 -31.20
C ALA A 306 0.31 -5.83 -31.61
N ILE A 307 1.40 -6.48 -31.23
CA ILE A 307 2.73 -6.28 -31.80
C ILE A 307 3.12 -7.66 -32.34
N GLU A 308 3.22 -7.76 -33.66
CA GLU A 308 3.79 -8.90 -34.37
C GLU A 308 5.20 -9.20 -33.83
N LEU A 309 5.44 -10.44 -33.44
CA LEU A 309 6.78 -10.96 -33.20
C LEU A 309 7.42 -11.28 -34.57
N PRO A 310 8.66 -10.88 -34.83
CA PRO A 310 9.38 -11.31 -36.03
C PRO A 310 9.73 -12.81 -35.95
N ASP A 311 9.61 -13.50 -37.09
CA ASP A 311 9.89 -14.92 -37.26
C ASP A 311 11.30 -15.31 -36.82
N LEU A 312 11.39 -16.37 -36.02
CA LEU A 312 12.64 -17.06 -35.72
C LEU A 312 13.06 -17.92 -36.93
N PRO A 313 14.35 -17.93 -37.33
CA PRO A 313 14.82 -18.76 -38.43
C PRO A 313 14.70 -20.25 -38.09
N SER A 314 14.15 -21.02 -39.02
CA SER A 314 13.99 -22.46 -38.94
C SER A 314 15.33 -23.20 -38.81
N LEU A 315 15.40 -24.14 -37.86
CA LEU A 315 16.45 -25.15 -37.77
C LEU A 315 16.56 -25.96 -39.08
N PRO A 316 17.77 -26.30 -39.55
CA PRO A 316 17.93 -27.14 -40.73
C PRO A 316 17.56 -28.61 -40.42
N PRO A 317 17.08 -29.37 -41.42
CA PRO A 317 16.56 -30.71 -41.22
C PRO A 317 17.68 -31.74 -41.06
N SER A 318 17.52 -32.62 -40.06
CA SER A 318 18.32 -33.81 -39.84
C SER A 318 17.83 -34.96 -40.71
N GLN A 319 18.70 -35.61 -41.49
CA GLN A 319 18.53 -36.96 -42.07
C GLN A 319 19.90 -37.48 -42.55
N PRO A 320 20.11 -38.80 -42.77
CA PRO A 320 20.49 -39.80 -41.77
C PRO A 320 21.81 -40.51 -42.14
N ASP A 321 22.23 -41.48 -41.31
CA ASP A 321 23.47 -42.26 -41.40
C ASP A 321 23.69 -42.98 -42.75
N ASP A 322 24.94 -43.01 -43.23
CA ASP A 322 25.53 -44.23 -43.78
C ASP A 322 27.08 -44.18 -43.86
N ASP A 323 27.63 -45.37 -44.03
CA ASP A 323 28.86 -45.92 -43.47
C ASP A 323 30.21 -45.64 -44.22
N THR A 324 31.31 -45.85 -43.50
CA THR A 324 32.68 -46.26 -43.95
C THR A 324 33.58 -45.30 -44.79
N THR A 325 34.78 -44.96 -44.25
CA THR A 325 36.12 -45.49 -44.67
C THR A 325 37.27 -44.49 -44.41
N GLY A 326 38.18 -44.86 -43.49
CA GLY A 326 39.65 -44.81 -43.64
C GLY A 326 40.43 -43.48 -43.74
N GLY A 327 41.42 -43.31 -42.83
CA GLY A 327 42.76 -42.84 -43.23
C GLY A 327 43.38 -41.64 -42.49
N SER A 328 44.18 -41.96 -41.46
CA SER A 328 45.55 -41.49 -41.16
C SER A 328 45.93 -40.01 -40.88
N SER A 329 46.78 -39.87 -39.83
CA SER A 329 47.89 -38.90 -39.59
C SER A 329 47.53 -37.41 -39.39
N GLU A 330 48.18 -36.57 -38.58
CA GLU A 330 49.36 -36.60 -37.69
C GLU A 330 49.41 -35.24 -36.95
N GLN A 331 50.00 -35.17 -35.75
CA GLN A 331 50.69 -34.01 -35.11
C GLN A 331 49.87 -32.69 -34.88
N GLY A 332 49.93 -31.95 -33.78
CA GLY A 332 50.76 -31.90 -32.58
C GLY A 332 50.71 -30.46 -32.00
N SER A 333 50.99 -30.32 -30.69
CA SER A 333 51.62 -29.16 -30.03
C SER A 333 50.80 -27.99 -29.44
N GLY A 334 51.07 -27.73 -28.14
CA GLY A 334 51.09 -26.41 -27.46
C GLY A 334 49.76 -25.95 -26.84
N GLY A 335 49.53 -25.95 -25.53
CA GLY A 335 50.16 -25.09 -24.49
C GLY A 335 49.19 -23.92 -24.19
N GLY A 336 48.77 -23.55 -22.99
CA GLY A 336 49.30 -23.71 -21.63
C GLY A 336 49.64 -22.33 -21.05
N GLY A 337 48.82 -21.81 -20.14
CA GLY A 337 49.12 -20.67 -19.24
C GLY A 337 48.77 -19.27 -19.80
N LEU A 338 48.28 -18.31 -19.01
CA LEU A 338 48.18 -18.15 -17.56
C LEU A 338 46.92 -17.33 -17.21
#